data_AF-A0A8T0X3P5-F1
#
_entry.id   AF-A0A8T0X3P5-F1
#
_cell.length_a   1.000
_cell.length_b   1.000
_cell.length_c   1.000
_cell.angle_alpha   90.00
_cell.angle_beta   90.00
_cell.angle_gamma   90.00
#
_symmetry.space_group_name_H-M   'P 1'
#
loop_
_entity.id
_entity.type
_entity.pdbx_description
1 polymer ?
#
loop_
_entity_poly.entity_id
_entity_poly.type
_entity_poly.pdbx_seq_one_letter_code
_entity_poly.pdbx_strand_id
1 'polypeptide(L)'
;MRNMINGGNLVRGLVLATYKQVLGMWQFNLHFSPSWRAPYHPGVKFLHDKAGINFEQHETRGIPAIDFTKWLSESGLICNSNVDWITFAGCNDFGFLTCCLTGTQLGPDRLQFLNTFRELFPQSYDIRIFTKLGRCRPAVMDGGLSKVCQRLQVQVKIEGHAHNSA
;
A
#
# COMPACT_ATOMS: atom_id res chain seq x y z
N MET A 1 10.40 6.64 -7.05
CA MET A 1 10.12 5.89 -5.81
C MET A 1 10.56 6.67 -4.57
N ARG A 2 11.87 6.91 -4.35
CA ARG A 2 12.41 7.65 -3.19
C ARG A 2 11.69 8.98 -2.88
N ASN A 3 11.56 9.87 -3.87
CA ASN A 3 10.88 11.17 -3.69
C ASN A 3 9.36 11.06 -3.46
N MET A 4 8.74 9.93 -3.81
CA MET A 4 7.32 9.69 -3.60
C MET A 4 7.04 9.16 -2.19
N ILE A 5 7.90 8.26 -1.70
CA ILE A 5 7.79 7.64 -0.37
C ILE A 5 8.03 8.66 0.75
N ASN A 6 9.02 9.53 0.59
CA ASN A 6 9.43 10.45 1.65
C ASN A 6 8.43 11.58 1.93
N GLY A 7 7.40 11.78 1.09
CA GLY A 7 6.37 12.81 1.32
C GLY A 7 5.06 12.29 1.89
N GLY A 8 5.05 11.07 2.44
CA GLY A 8 3.89 10.48 3.12
C GLY A 8 2.81 9.93 2.18
N ASN A 9 2.07 8.95 2.68
CA ASN A 9 0.90 8.36 2.05
C ASN A 9 -0.28 8.45 3.02
N LEU A 10 -1.47 8.79 2.52
CA LEU A 10 -2.59 9.24 3.35
C LEU A 10 -3.50 8.12 3.86
N VAL A 11 -3.77 7.13 3.01
CA VAL A 11 -4.76 6.09 3.30
C VAL A 11 -4.14 4.71 3.04
N ARG A 12 -4.39 3.77 3.96
CA ARG A 12 -3.91 2.40 3.88
C ARG A 12 -5.04 1.41 4.09
N GLY A 13 -5.30 0.58 3.09
CA GLY A 13 -6.15 -0.60 3.21
C GLY A 13 -5.34 -1.81 3.67
N LEU A 14 -5.88 -2.55 4.63
CA LEU A 14 -5.38 -3.87 5.01
C LEU A 14 -6.54 -4.87 4.95
N VAL A 15 -6.33 -5.97 4.24
CA VAL A 15 -7.29 -7.08 4.17
C VAL A 15 -6.61 -8.31 4.74
N LEU A 16 -7.27 -8.94 5.72
CA LEU A 16 -6.86 -10.22 6.26
C LEU A 16 -7.75 -11.31 5.64
N ALA A 17 -7.14 -12.33 5.06
CA ALA A 17 -7.85 -13.42 4.43
C ALA A 17 -7.11 -14.75 4.60
N THR A 18 -7.86 -15.84 4.49
CA THR A 18 -7.34 -17.18 4.24
C THR A 18 -7.54 -17.51 2.76
N TYR A 19 -7.02 -18.65 2.30
CA TYR A 19 -7.30 -19.16 0.95
C TYR A 19 -8.80 -19.44 0.70
N LYS A 20 -9.64 -19.50 1.74
CA LYS A 20 -11.08 -19.75 1.65
C LYS A 20 -11.95 -18.50 1.72
N GLN A 21 -11.56 -17.52 2.53
CA GLN A 21 -12.42 -16.38 2.85
C GLN A 21 -11.65 -15.17 3.38
N VAL A 22 -12.26 -13.99 3.22
CA VAL A 22 -11.85 -12.75 3.89
C VAL A 22 -12.28 -12.80 5.37
N LEU A 23 -11.36 -12.49 6.27
CA LEU A 23 -11.58 -12.46 7.71
C LEU A 23 -11.86 -11.05 8.22
N GLY A 24 -11.32 -10.03 7.56
CA GLY A 24 -11.58 -8.64 7.89
C GLY A 24 -10.90 -7.68 6.93
N MET A 25 -11.41 -6.45 6.89
CA MET A 25 -10.84 -5.35 6.12
C MET A 25 -10.86 -4.07 6.94
N TRP A 26 -9.78 -3.31 6.85
CA TRP A 26 -9.60 -2.06 7.57
C TRP A 26 -9.02 -1.00 6.66
N GLN A 27 -9.52 0.22 6.80
CA GLN A 27 -8.90 1.42 6.25
C GLN A 27 -8.33 2.25 7.40
N PHE A 28 -7.03 2.52 7.34
CA PHE A 28 -6.33 3.40 8.25
C PHE A 28 -6.09 4.76 7.58
N ASN A 29 -6.62 5.81 8.20
CA ASN A 29 -6.39 7.19 7.76
C ASN A 29 -5.19 7.74 8.52
N LEU A 30 -4.08 7.97 7.83
CA LEU A 30 -2.82 8.41 8.42
C LEU A 30 -2.74 9.93 8.50
N HIS A 31 -1.99 10.42 9.47
CA HIS A 31 -1.70 11.85 9.64
C HIS A 31 -0.97 12.37 8.40
N PHE A 32 -1.55 13.40 7.79
CA PHE A 32 -0.98 14.05 6.62
C PHE A 32 -1.39 15.53 6.58
N SER A 33 -0.43 16.39 6.27
CA SER A 33 -0.69 17.77 5.89
C SER A 33 -0.28 18.01 4.44
N PRO A 34 -1.14 18.66 3.61
CA PRO A 34 -0.78 19.02 2.24
C PRO A 34 0.44 19.96 2.19
N SER A 35 0.72 20.68 3.27
CA SER A 35 1.90 21.55 3.42
C SER A 35 3.23 20.79 3.35
N TRP A 36 3.24 19.48 3.61
CA TRP A 36 4.45 18.65 3.52
C TRP A 36 4.87 18.35 2.08
N ARG A 37 4.02 18.66 1.11
CA ARG A 37 4.27 18.51 -0.33
C ARG A 37 4.39 19.88 -0.97
N ALA A 38 5.02 19.93 -2.14
CA ALA A 38 5.01 21.14 -2.94
C ALA A 38 3.55 21.56 -3.27
N PRO A 39 3.20 22.85 -3.22
CA PRO A 39 1.82 23.33 -3.44
C PRO A 39 1.21 22.87 -4.78
N TYR A 40 2.04 22.64 -5.80
CA TYR A 40 1.62 22.20 -7.13
C TYR A 40 1.78 20.69 -7.36
N HIS A 41 1.97 19.90 -6.30
CA HIS A 41 2.19 18.48 -6.44
C HIS A 41 0.92 17.81 -7.04
N PRO A 42 1.00 17.21 -8.25
CA PRO A 42 -0.18 16.72 -8.97
C PRO A 42 -0.95 15.64 -8.19
N GLY A 43 -0.25 14.90 -7.33
CA GLY A 43 -0.87 13.93 -6.43
C GLY A 43 -1.82 14.57 -5.41
N VAL A 44 -1.48 15.74 -4.83
CA VAL A 44 -2.33 16.40 -3.82
C VAL A 44 -3.63 16.86 -4.46
N LYS A 45 -3.54 17.49 -5.64
CA LYS A 45 -4.72 17.89 -6.40
C LYS A 45 -5.60 16.71 -6.80
N PHE A 46 -5.01 15.61 -7.26
CA PHE A 46 -5.78 14.39 -7.56
C PHE A 46 -6.49 13.83 -6.33
N LEU A 47 -5.80 13.75 -5.19
CA LEU A 47 -6.37 13.21 -3.95
C LEU A 47 -7.55 14.04 -3.45
N HIS A 48 -7.47 15.37 -3.56
CA HIS A 48 -8.58 16.26 -3.24
C HIS A 48 -9.72 16.15 -4.28
N ASP A 49 -9.42 16.45 -5.55
CA ASP A 49 -10.44 16.69 -6.57
C ASP A 49 -11.08 15.40 -7.11
N LYS A 50 -10.35 14.28 -7.06
CA LYS A 50 -10.79 13.00 -7.66
C LYS A 50 -11.03 11.90 -6.64
N ALA A 51 -10.21 11.81 -5.59
CA ALA A 51 -10.40 10.80 -4.54
C ALA A 51 -11.27 11.29 -3.38
N GLY A 52 -11.59 12.59 -3.30
CA GLY A 52 -12.47 13.14 -2.27
C GLY A 52 -11.88 13.10 -0.87
N ILE A 53 -10.54 13.12 -0.75
CA ILE A 53 -9.85 13.07 0.54
C ILE A 53 -10.03 14.39 1.29
N ASN A 54 -10.52 14.31 2.53
CA ASN A 54 -10.60 15.44 3.43
C ASN A 54 -9.27 15.64 4.18
N PHE A 55 -8.41 16.53 3.67
CA PHE A 55 -7.10 16.78 4.30
C PHE A 55 -7.18 17.34 5.72
N GLU A 56 -8.20 18.13 6.05
CA GLU A 56 -8.38 18.66 7.40
C GLU A 56 -8.59 17.53 8.41
N GLN A 57 -9.36 16.50 8.05
CA GLN A 57 -9.52 15.31 8.90
C GLN A 57 -8.23 14.52 9.04
N HIS A 58 -7.44 14.39 7.97
CA HIS A 58 -6.14 13.74 8.05
C HIS A 58 -5.16 14.53 8.94
N GLU A 59 -5.17 15.86 8.89
CA GLU A 59 -4.28 16.71 9.69
C GLU A 59 -4.67 16.73 11.17
N THR A 60 -5.98 16.74 11.48
CA THR A 60 -6.47 16.85 12.86
C THR A 60 -6.69 15.52 13.56
N ARG A 61 -7.01 14.46 12.82
CA ARG A 61 -7.45 13.15 13.36
C ARG A 61 -6.70 11.96 12.77
N GLY A 62 -5.76 12.19 11.84
CA GLY A 62 -5.02 11.10 11.21
C GLY A 62 -4.08 10.41 12.19
N ILE A 63 -3.92 9.10 12.01
CA ILE A 63 -3.05 8.26 12.84
C ILE A 63 -1.59 8.57 12.48
N PRO A 64 -0.72 8.93 13.44
CA PRO A 64 0.70 9.07 13.16
C PRO A 64 1.26 7.78 12.54
N ALA A 65 1.98 7.90 11.43
CA ALA A 65 2.48 6.73 10.70
C ALA A 65 3.33 5.81 11.57
N ILE A 66 4.09 6.40 12.51
CA ILE A 66 4.93 5.67 13.47
C ILE A 66 4.09 4.78 14.40
N ASP A 67 2.97 5.28 14.92
CA ASP A 67 2.08 4.53 15.81
C ASP A 67 1.42 3.38 15.05
N PHE A 68 0.95 3.65 13.83
CA PHE A 68 0.41 2.61 12.96
C PHE A 68 1.42 1.49 12.71
N THR A 69 2.68 1.82 12.38
CA THR A 69 3.71 0.80 12.14
C THR A 69 4.17 0.08 13.40
N LYS A 70 4.09 0.74 14.56
CA LYS A 70 4.31 0.09 15.85
C LYS A 70 3.25 -0.97 16.10
N TRP A 71 1.97 -0.63 15.96
CA TRP A 71 0.88 -1.61 16.09
C TRP A 71 1.01 -2.75 15.08
N LEU A 72 1.41 -2.44 13.85
CA LEU A 72 1.64 -3.46 12.83
C LEU A 72 2.77 -4.42 13.22
N SER A 73 3.85 -3.92 13.82
CA SER A 73 4.94 -4.75 14.35
C SER A 73 4.47 -5.62 15.52
N GLU A 74 3.73 -5.03 16.45
CA GLU A 74 3.19 -5.72 17.64
C GLU A 74 2.13 -6.77 17.30
N SER A 75 1.45 -6.63 16.15
CA SER A 75 0.45 -7.60 15.67
C SER A 75 1.02 -8.96 15.25
N GLY A 76 2.33 -9.08 15.09
CA GLY A 76 2.99 -10.28 14.60
C GLY A 76 2.91 -10.50 13.08
N LEU A 77 2.46 -9.48 12.32
CA LEU A 77 2.41 -9.54 10.84
C LEU A 77 3.75 -9.26 10.15
N ILE A 78 4.66 -8.57 10.85
CA ILE A 78 5.99 -8.21 10.36
C ILE A 78 7.01 -9.27 10.79
N CYS A 79 8.02 -9.53 9.94
CA CYS A 79 9.05 -10.56 10.17
C CYS A 79 8.48 -11.98 10.37
N ASN A 80 7.30 -12.27 9.82
CA ASN A 80 6.60 -13.54 10.00
C ASN A 80 6.48 -14.30 8.67
N SER A 81 7.15 -15.45 8.57
CA SER A 81 7.14 -16.29 7.37
C SER A 81 5.83 -17.08 7.16
N ASN A 82 4.90 -17.06 8.13
CA ASN A 82 3.57 -17.65 8.00
C ASN A 82 2.53 -16.67 7.42
N VAL A 83 2.93 -15.44 7.12
CA VAL A 83 2.05 -14.38 6.59
C VAL A 83 2.45 -14.05 5.15
N ASP A 84 1.54 -14.29 4.21
CA ASP A 84 1.71 -13.92 2.81
C ASP A 84 1.24 -12.48 2.56
N TRP A 85 2.18 -11.58 2.31
CA TRP A 85 1.88 -10.20 1.93
C TRP A 85 1.55 -10.11 0.45
N ILE A 86 0.30 -9.74 0.12
CA ILE A 86 -0.17 -9.62 -1.26
C ILE A 86 -0.41 -8.15 -1.62
N THR A 87 0.15 -7.70 -2.73
CA THR A 87 -0.01 -6.32 -3.21
C THR A 87 -0.30 -6.27 -4.71
N PHE A 88 -0.75 -5.11 -5.20
CA PHE A 88 -0.80 -4.80 -6.63
C PHE A 88 -0.07 -3.48 -6.88
N ALA A 89 1.09 -3.53 -7.51
CA ALA A 89 2.01 -2.38 -7.61
C ALA A 89 2.48 -1.84 -6.24
N GLY A 90 2.68 -2.71 -5.26
CA GLY A 90 2.88 -2.36 -3.85
C GLY A 90 4.26 -1.80 -3.49
N CYS A 91 5.11 -1.51 -4.47
CA CYS A 91 6.49 -1.09 -4.22
C CYS A 91 6.59 0.23 -3.42
N ASN A 92 5.67 1.17 -3.64
CA ASN A 92 5.60 2.39 -2.84
C ASN A 92 5.07 2.13 -1.42
N ASP A 93 4.15 1.18 -1.26
CA ASP A 93 3.57 0.83 0.04
C ASP A 93 4.60 0.14 0.93
N PHE A 94 5.29 -0.87 0.40
CA PHE A 94 6.39 -1.52 1.10
C PHE A 94 7.55 -0.59 1.39
N GLY A 95 7.90 0.29 0.45
CA GLY A 95 8.92 1.30 0.69
C GLY A 95 8.56 2.23 1.84
N PHE A 96 7.31 2.69 1.90
CA PHE A 96 6.80 3.49 3.01
C PHE A 96 6.81 2.74 4.35
N LEU A 97 6.29 1.51 4.39
CA LEU A 97 6.29 0.71 5.60
C LEU A 97 7.70 0.40 6.09
N THR A 98 8.62 0.06 5.18
CA THR A 98 10.03 -0.19 5.51
C THR A 98 10.69 1.04 6.15
N CYS A 99 10.47 2.23 5.59
CA CYS A 99 10.99 3.47 6.18
C CYS A 99 10.42 3.73 7.58
N CYS A 100 9.11 3.53 7.77
CA CYS A 100 8.47 3.75 9.06
C CYS A 100 8.93 2.73 10.11
N LEU A 101 9.02 1.44 9.75
CA LEU A 101 9.44 0.35 10.62
C LEU A 101 10.91 0.46 11.05
N THR A 102 11.77 0.96 10.17
CA THR A 102 13.20 1.14 10.47
C THR A 102 13.54 2.50 11.07
N GLY A 103 12.63 3.47 10.99
CA GLY A 103 12.92 4.86 11.31
C GLY A 103 13.96 5.49 10.38
N THR A 104 14.27 4.87 9.24
CA THR A 104 15.27 5.36 8.28
C THR A 104 14.62 5.85 7.01
N GLN A 105 15.22 6.89 6.40
CA GLN A 105 14.83 7.28 5.06
C GLN A 105 15.38 6.27 4.05
N LEU A 106 14.67 6.10 2.93
CA LEU A 106 15.15 5.26 1.84
C LEU A 106 16.53 5.77 1.37
N GLY A 107 17.57 4.96 1.55
CA GLY A 107 18.93 5.25 1.09
C GLY A 107 19.08 5.15 -0.42
N PRO A 108 20.26 5.51 -0.99
CA PRO A 108 20.55 5.31 -2.41
C PRO A 108 20.82 3.83 -2.75
N ASP A 109 21.20 3.02 -1.77
CA ASP A 109 21.52 1.61 -1.97
C ASP A 109 20.26 0.75 -2.05
N ARG A 110 19.95 0.31 -3.27
CA ARG A 110 18.82 -0.57 -3.54
C ARG A 110 19.00 -1.96 -2.92
N LEU A 111 20.22 -2.51 -2.90
CA LEU A 111 20.47 -3.85 -2.38
C LEU A 111 20.26 -3.87 -0.87
N GLN A 112 20.74 -2.85 -0.17
CA GLN A 112 20.49 -2.67 1.25
C GLN A 112 18.98 -2.61 1.55
N PHE A 113 18.23 -1.79 0.81
CA PHE A 113 16.77 -1.73 0.95
C PHE A 113 16.12 -3.10 0.72
N LEU A 114 16.52 -3.83 -0.31
CA LEU A 114 15.96 -5.15 -0.61
C LEU A 114 16.25 -6.19 0.47
N ASN A 115 17.40 -6.12 1.13
CA ASN A 115 17.73 -7.02 2.23
C ASN A 115 16.83 -6.74 3.43
N THR A 116 16.74 -5.48 3.86
CA THR A 116 15.82 -5.07 4.93
C THR A 116 14.35 -5.39 4.61
N PHE A 117 13.93 -5.13 3.37
CA PHE A 117 12.58 -5.47 2.91
C PHE A 117 12.28 -6.96 3.04
N ARG A 118 13.22 -7.84 2.67
CA ARG A 118 13.04 -9.30 2.78
C ARG A 118 13.02 -9.79 4.21
N GLU A 119 13.73 -9.12 5.12
CA GLU A 119 13.67 -9.43 6.55
C GLU A 119 12.28 -9.07 7.12
N LEU A 120 11.76 -7.89 6.77
CA LEU A 120 10.46 -7.41 7.26
C LEU A 120 9.27 -8.15 6.63
N PHE A 121 9.35 -8.50 5.35
CA PHE A 121 8.26 -9.09 4.55
C PHE A 121 8.71 -10.36 3.81
N PRO A 122 9.06 -11.44 4.54
CA PRO A 122 9.73 -12.62 3.99
C PRO A 122 8.90 -13.36 2.93
N GLN A 123 7.57 -13.39 3.08
CA GLN A 123 6.66 -13.86 2.04
C GLN A 123 5.88 -12.66 1.48
N SER A 124 6.30 -12.17 0.32
CA SER A 124 5.67 -11.02 -0.33
C SER A 124 5.53 -11.21 -1.85
N TYR A 125 4.34 -10.87 -2.36
CA TYR A 125 3.91 -11.11 -3.72
C TYR A 125 3.26 -9.86 -4.30
N ASP A 126 3.79 -9.36 -5.43
CA ASP A 126 3.13 -8.30 -6.21
C ASP A 126 2.41 -8.92 -7.41
N ILE A 127 1.08 -8.97 -7.31
CA ILE A 127 0.19 -9.55 -8.33
C ILE A 127 0.38 -8.87 -9.69
N ARG A 128 0.75 -7.59 -9.73
CA ARG A 128 1.02 -6.89 -11.01
C ARG A 128 2.20 -7.48 -11.75
N ILE A 129 3.18 -8.06 -11.05
CA ILE A 129 4.30 -8.76 -11.67
C ILE A 129 3.79 -10.06 -12.30
N PHE A 130 2.96 -10.83 -11.59
CA PHE A 130 2.37 -12.06 -12.10
C PHE A 130 1.47 -11.83 -13.32
N THR A 131 0.71 -10.72 -13.35
CA THR A 131 -0.15 -10.42 -14.52
C THR A 131 0.65 -10.04 -15.76
N LYS A 132 1.87 -9.51 -15.58
CA LYS A 132 2.76 -9.07 -16.68
C LYS A 132 3.72 -10.15 -17.15
N LEU A 133 4.33 -10.88 -16.22
CA LEU A 133 5.46 -11.78 -16.46
C LEU A 133 5.12 -13.25 -16.22
N GLY A 134 3.97 -13.54 -15.59
CA GLY A 134 3.64 -14.90 -15.15
C GLY A 134 3.37 -15.85 -16.32
N ARG A 135 4.01 -17.02 -16.28
CA ARG A 135 3.67 -18.19 -17.13
C ARG A 135 2.49 -19.00 -16.56
N CYS A 136 1.93 -18.58 -15.44
CA CYS A 136 0.80 -19.26 -14.79
C CYS A 136 -0.53 -19.05 -15.53
N ARG A 137 -0.53 -18.36 -16.68
CA ARG A 137 -1.71 -18.07 -17.49
C ARG A 137 -1.40 -18.09 -18.98
N PRO A 138 -2.41 -18.36 -19.85
CA PRO A 138 -2.22 -18.43 -21.30
C PRO A 138 -1.87 -17.09 -21.96
N ALA A 139 -2.19 -15.96 -21.32
CA ALA A 139 -2.02 -14.63 -21.89
C ALA A 139 -1.68 -13.56 -20.84
N VAL A 140 -0.91 -12.56 -21.28
CA VAL A 140 -0.51 -11.39 -20.48
C VAL A 140 -1.72 -10.50 -20.18
N MET A 141 -1.80 -10.06 -18.93
CA MET A 141 -2.83 -9.14 -18.44
C MET A 141 -2.27 -7.78 -18.07
N ASP A 142 -2.12 -6.93 -19.08
CA ASP A 142 -1.72 -5.54 -18.90
C ASP A 142 -2.90 -4.62 -18.52
N GLY A 143 -2.67 -3.78 -17.53
CA GLY A 143 -3.62 -2.78 -17.05
C GLY A 143 -3.47 -2.47 -15.56
N GLY A 144 -4.34 -1.58 -15.08
CA GLY A 144 -4.58 -1.40 -13.64
C GLY A 144 -5.45 -2.54 -13.07
N LEU A 145 -5.57 -2.57 -11.74
CA LEU A 145 -6.27 -3.64 -11.02
C LEU A 145 -7.70 -3.88 -11.54
N SER A 146 -8.47 -2.82 -11.79
CA SER A 146 -9.85 -2.93 -12.31
C SER A 146 -9.93 -3.67 -13.65
N LYS A 147 -8.97 -3.43 -14.56
CA LYS A 147 -8.91 -4.12 -15.85
C LYS A 147 -8.51 -5.59 -15.69
N VAL A 148 -7.65 -5.88 -14.73
CA VAL A 148 -7.28 -7.27 -14.37
C VAL A 148 -8.50 -8.00 -13.80
N CYS A 149 -9.24 -7.39 -12.86
CA CYS A 149 -10.47 -7.98 -12.31
C CYS A 149 -11.52 -8.26 -13.39
N GLN A 150 -11.72 -7.31 -14.32
CA GLN A 150 -12.64 -7.49 -15.44
C GLN A 150 -12.25 -8.67 -16.33
N ARG A 151 -10.96 -8.80 -16.69
CA ARG A 151 -10.47 -9.93 -17.50
C ARG A 151 -10.59 -11.27 -16.79
N LEU A 152 -10.49 -11.27 -15.46
CA LEU A 152 -10.71 -12.46 -14.64
C LEU A 152 -12.17 -12.74 -14.32
N GLN A 153 -13.09 -11.88 -14.79
CA GLN A 153 -14.52 -11.98 -14.49
C GLN A 153 -14.81 -12.06 -12.99
N VAL A 154 -13.96 -11.42 -12.18
CA VAL A 154 -14.14 -11.34 -10.73
C VAL A 154 -15.17 -10.26 -10.44
N GLN A 155 -16.19 -10.61 -9.67
CA GLN A 155 -17.15 -9.63 -9.15
C GLN A 155 -16.44 -8.74 -8.13
N VAL A 156 -16.31 -7.46 -8.47
CA VAL A 156 -15.79 -6.45 -7.54
C VAL A 156 -16.97 -5.99 -6.69
N LYS A 157 -16.99 -6.41 -5.43
CA LYS A 157 -17.89 -5.84 -4.44
C LYS A 157 -17.19 -4.60 -3.86
N ILE A 158 -17.73 -3.43 -4.14
CA ILE A 158 -17.24 -2.17 -3.56
C ILE A 158 -18.12 -1.89 -2.33
N GLU A 159 -17.52 -1.84 -1.15
CA GLU A 159 -18.19 -1.41 0.08
C GLU A 159 -17.68 -0.01 0.43
N GLY A 160 -18.04 0.99 -0.39
CA GLY A 160 -17.53 2.36 -0.27
C GLY A 160 -17.48 3.14 -1.58
N HIS A 161 -16.62 4.16 -1.64
CA HIS A 161 -16.35 4.92 -2.87
C HIS A 161 -15.06 4.41 -3.52
N ALA A 162 -15.09 4.18 -4.84
CA ALA A 162 -13.89 3.86 -5.60
C ALA A 162 -12.80 4.93 -5.37
N HIS A 163 -11.56 4.49 -5.10
CA HIS A 163 -10.39 5.28 -4.67
C HIS A 163 -10.23 5.53 -3.16
N ASN A 164 -11.18 5.08 -2.33
CA ASN A 164 -10.95 4.84 -0.92
C ASN A 164 -10.48 3.39 -0.72
N SER A 165 -9.85 3.12 0.42
CA SER A 165 -9.40 1.76 0.78
C SER A 165 -10.53 0.90 1.38
N ALA A 166 -11.76 1.11 0.89
CA ALA A 166 -12.94 0.29 1.10
C ALA A 166 -13.85 0.38 -0.15
#